data_AF-A0AAW1CVW4-F1
#
_entry.id   AF-A0AAW1CVW4-F1
#
_cell.length_a   1.000
_cell.length_b   1.000
_cell.length_c   1.000
_cell.angle_alpha   90.00
_cell.angle_beta   90.00
_cell.angle_gamma   90.00
#
_symmetry.space_group_name_H-M   'P 1'
#
loop_
_entity.id
_entity.type
_entity.pdbx_description
1 polymer ?
#
loop_
_entity_poly.entity_id
_entity_poly.type
_entity_poly.pdbx_seq_one_letter_code
_entity_poly.pdbx_strand_id
1 'polypeptide(L)'
;MKKELINLHNHLKYIQKSQLKNVENIVNRKVEEVKKRNSSENAEKCAKSIGRKLLNETAEKYKEATVGFIESCKNLWNMIQKREMNQMELKQTKLSLKEDGLFKIQINQTINAVNIYINKKIWDFDKKNSNQCY
;
A
#
# COMPACT_ATOMS: atom_id res chain seq x y z
N MET A 1 -8.59 20.95 -11.05
CA MET A 1 -8.28 20.86 -9.61
C MET A 1 -9.14 19.83 -8.90
N LYS A 2 -10.46 20.02 -8.77
CA LYS A 2 -11.34 19.05 -8.09
C LYS A 2 -11.21 17.62 -8.65
N LYS A 3 -11.25 17.45 -9.97
CA LYS A 3 -11.05 16.15 -10.64
C LYS A 3 -9.66 15.54 -10.37
N GLU A 4 -8.61 16.36 -10.38
CA GLU A 4 -7.22 15.91 -10.16
C GLU A 4 -7.03 15.38 -8.73
N LEU A 5 -7.54 16.10 -7.72
CA LEU A 5 -7.50 15.67 -6.32
C LEU A 5 -8.33 14.40 -6.06
N ILE A 6 -9.51 14.28 -6.69
CA ILE A 6 -10.33 13.07 -6.60
C ILE A 6 -9.60 11.87 -7.25
N ASN A 7 -9.02 12.07 -8.43
CA ASN A 7 -8.27 11.01 -9.11
C ASN A 7 -7.08 10.54 -8.28
N LEU A 8 -6.35 11.47 -7.67
CA LEU A 8 -5.21 11.18 -6.81
C LEU A 8 -5.60 10.43 -5.54
N HIS A 9 -6.69 10.85 -4.89
CA HIS A 9 -7.26 10.16 -3.74
C HIS A 9 -7.68 8.73 -4.09
N ASN A 10 -8.35 8.54 -5.23
CA ASN A 10 -8.74 7.22 -5.72
C ASN A 10 -7.52 6.36 -6.09
N HIS A 11 -6.49 6.96 -6.66
CA HIS A 11 -5.23 6.28 -6.98
C HIS A 11 -4.52 5.77 -5.73
N LEU A 12 -4.45 6.58 -4.67
CA LEU A 12 -3.87 6.16 -3.38
C LEU A 12 -4.62 4.97 -2.76
N LYS A 13 -5.96 5.00 -2.78
CA LYS A 13 -6.79 3.87 -2.36
C LYS A 13 -6.56 2.63 -3.23
N TYR A 14 -6.43 2.81 -4.54
CA TYR A 14 -6.16 1.73 -5.47
C TYR A 14 -4.79 1.08 -5.20
N ILE A 15 -3.75 1.87 -4.93
CA ILE A 15 -2.43 1.36 -4.55
C ILE A 15 -2.54 0.46 -3.32
N GLN A 16 -3.17 0.94 -2.23
CA GLN A 16 -3.37 0.12 -1.02
C GLN A 16 -4.04 -1.23 -1.34
N LYS A 17 -5.15 -1.20 -2.08
CA LYS A 17 -5.95 -2.39 -2.39
C LYS A 17 -5.20 -3.36 -3.31
N SER A 18 -4.56 -2.85 -4.36
CA SER A 18 -3.83 -3.66 -5.33
C SER A 18 -2.60 -4.33 -4.70
N GLN A 19 -1.83 -3.59 -3.91
CA GLN A 19 -0.64 -4.14 -3.27
C GLN A 19 -0.98 -5.19 -2.21
N LEU A 20 -2.02 -4.96 -1.40
CA LEU A 20 -2.47 -5.95 -0.43
C LEU A 20 -2.93 -7.24 -1.12
N LYS A 21 -3.68 -7.14 -2.22
CA LYS A 21 -4.13 -8.29 -3.01
C LYS A 21 -2.95 -9.08 -3.59
N ASN A 22 -1.88 -8.42 -4.01
CA ASN A 22 -0.68 -9.09 -4.50
C ASN A 22 -0.03 -9.94 -3.40
N VAL A 23 0.10 -9.40 -2.18
CA VAL A 23 0.65 -10.14 -1.03
C VAL A 23 -0.28 -11.27 -0.61
N GLU A 24 -1.59 -11.06 -0.64
CA GLU A 24 -2.60 -12.09 -0.37
C GLU A 24 -2.46 -13.29 -1.32
N ASN A 25 -2.28 -13.03 -2.61
CA ASN A 25 -2.03 -14.10 -3.59
C ASN A 25 -0.74 -14.88 -3.29
N ILE A 26 0.32 -14.20 -2.86
CA ILE A 26 1.58 -14.85 -2.47
C ILE A 26 1.39 -15.74 -1.25
N VAL A 27 0.72 -15.22 -0.21
CA VAL A 27 0.41 -15.98 1.01
C VAL A 27 -0.44 -17.21 0.68
N ASN A 28 -1.51 -17.04 -0.09
CA ASN A 28 -2.39 -18.14 -0.47
C ASN A 28 -1.65 -19.23 -1.25
N ARG A 29 -0.81 -18.85 -2.22
CA ARG A 29 0.02 -19.79 -2.97
C ARG A 29 0.94 -20.59 -2.04
N LYS A 30 1.57 -19.93 -1.07
CA LYS A 30 2.50 -20.57 -0.13
C LYS A 30 1.82 -21.49 0.87
N VAL A 31 0.65 -21.11 1.37
CA VAL A 31 -0.19 -21.98 2.21
C VAL A 31 -0.59 -23.25 1.45
N GLU A 32 -1.01 -23.10 0.18
CA GLU A 32 -1.35 -24.26 -0.67
C GLU A 32 -0.13 -25.14 -0.97
N GLU A 33 1.06 -24.56 -1.17
CA GLU A 33 2.31 -25.33 -1.30
C GLU A 33 2.62 -26.17 -0.05
N VAL A 34 2.46 -25.58 1.15
CA VAL A 34 2.65 -26.28 2.43
C VAL A 34 1.65 -27.42 2.56
N LYS A 35 0.37 -27.16 2.28
CA LYS A 35 -0.70 -28.16 2.33
C LYS A 35 -0.46 -29.35 1.40
N LYS A 36 0.04 -29.11 0.20
CA LYS A 36 0.34 -30.16 -0.79
C LYS A 36 1.54 -31.03 -0.39
N ARG A 37 2.54 -30.43 0.26
CA ARG A 37 3.77 -31.12 0.67
C ARG A 37 3.62 -31.84 2.01
N ASN A 38 2.85 -31.26 2.90
CA ASN A 38 2.65 -31.72 4.26
C ASN A 38 1.13 -31.82 4.47
N SER A 39 0.56 -33.02 4.35
CA SER A 39 -0.88 -33.29 4.54
C SER A 39 -1.37 -33.08 5.99
N SER A 40 -0.59 -32.34 6.78
CA SER A 40 -0.84 -32.00 8.17
C SER A 40 -1.65 -30.71 8.26
N GLU A 41 -2.82 -30.80 8.87
CA GLU A 41 -3.65 -29.63 9.17
C GLU A 41 -2.91 -28.61 10.06
N ASN A 42 -1.97 -29.08 10.89
CA ASN A 42 -1.16 -28.21 11.75
C ASN A 42 -0.16 -27.38 10.95
N ALA A 43 0.45 -27.95 9.91
CA ALA A 43 1.34 -27.24 9.00
C ALA A 43 0.60 -26.15 8.22
N GLU A 44 -0.61 -26.46 7.73
CA GLU A 44 -1.48 -25.50 7.07
C GLU A 44 -1.90 -24.35 8.01
N LYS A 45 -2.31 -24.66 9.25
CA LYS A 45 -2.65 -23.66 10.27
C LYS A 45 -1.47 -22.77 10.63
N CYS A 46 -0.27 -23.34 10.75
CA CYS A 46 0.98 -22.61 10.96
C CYS A 46 1.21 -21.59 9.84
N ALA A 47 1.21 -22.03 8.57
CA ALA A 47 1.45 -21.15 7.43
C ALA A 47 0.40 -20.04 7.30
N LYS A 48 -0.88 -20.36 7.55
CA LYS A 48 -1.97 -19.36 7.56
C LYS A 48 -1.77 -18.30 8.65
N SER A 49 -1.34 -18.71 9.84
CA SER A 49 -1.08 -17.79 10.97
C SER A 49 0.05 -16.81 10.64
N ILE A 50 1.17 -17.30 10.11
CA ILE A 50 2.31 -16.45 9.72
C ILE A 50 1.90 -15.54 8.54
N GLY A 51 1.16 -16.07 7.56
CA GLY A 51 0.64 -15.32 6.43
C GLY A 51 -0.31 -14.19 6.84
N ARG A 52 -1.20 -14.44 7.81
CA ARG A 52 -2.09 -13.40 8.36
C ARG A 52 -1.33 -12.26 9.02
N LYS A 53 -0.23 -12.55 9.72
CA LYS A 53 0.64 -11.51 10.29
C LYS A 53 1.26 -10.64 9.20
N LEU A 54 1.77 -11.26 8.12
CA LEU A 54 2.30 -10.53 6.96
C LEU A 54 1.23 -9.63 6.32
N LEU A 55 0.01 -10.12 6.15
CA LEU A 55 -1.08 -9.33 5.55
C LEU A 55 -1.48 -8.13 6.41
N ASN A 56 -1.55 -8.30 7.73
CA ASN A 56 -1.83 -7.20 8.65
C ASN A 56 -0.73 -6.14 8.59
N GLU A 57 0.53 -6.55 8.69
CA GLU A 57 1.69 -5.65 8.62
C GLU A 57 1.75 -4.92 7.26
N THR A 58 1.43 -5.62 6.17
CA THR A 58 1.32 -5.04 4.83
C THR A 58 0.25 -3.97 4.76
N ALA A 59 -0.96 -4.28 5.26
CA ALA A 59 -2.08 -3.35 5.25
C ALA A 59 -1.78 -2.09 6.06
N GLU A 60 -1.16 -2.25 7.24
CA GLU A 60 -0.74 -1.13 8.08
C GLU A 60 0.29 -0.24 7.38
N LYS A 61 1.34 -0.82 6.79
CA LYS A 61 2.41 -0.03 6.14
C LYS A 61 1.92 0.74 4.93
N TYR A 62 1.07 0.15 4.09
CA TYR A 62 0.48 0.91 2.98
C TYR A 62 -0.49 1.99 3.46
N LYS A 63 -1.23 1.76 4.56
CA LYS A 63 -2.10 2.78 5.16
C LYS A 63 -1.27 3.96 5.69
N GLU A 64 -0.22 3.69 6.47
CA GLU A 64 0.71 4.71 6.98
C GLU A 64 1.34 5.52 5.84
N ALA A 65 1.79 4.85 4.78
CA ALA A 65 2.43 5.50 3.64
C ALA A 65 1.51 6.41 2.83
N THR A 66 0.19 6.24 2.93
CA THR A 66 -0.78 6.95 2.08
C THR A 66 -1.68 7.90 2.86
N VAL A 67 -1.81 7.74 4.18
CA VAL A 67 -2.69 8.57 5.02
C VAL A 67 -2.34 10.05 4.93
N GLY A 68 -1.06 10.40 4.99
CA GLY A 68 -0.60 11.80 4.89
C GLY A 68 -0.91 12.44 3.53
N PHE A 69 -0.79 11.68 2.44
CA PHE A 69 -1.15 12.15 1.10
C PHE A 69 -2.67 12.31 0.95
N ILE A 70 -3.45 11.38 1.50
CA ILE A 70 -4.92 11.46 1.51
C ILE A 70 -5.38 12.69 2.31
N GLU A 71 -4.82 12.92 3.50
CA GLU A 71 -5.12 14.08 4.34
C GLU A 71 -4.77 15.39 3.61
N SER A 72 -3.60 15.44 2.98
CA SER A 72 -3.17 16.57 2.15
C SER A 72 -4.15 16.85 1.01
N CYS A 73 -4.63 15.81 0.31
CA CYS A 73 -5.63 15.97 -0.76
C CYS A 73 -6.94 16.57 -0.24
N LYS A 74 -7.42 16.12 0.92
CA LYS A 74 -8.64 16.65 1.56
C LYS A 74 -8.46 18.11 1.97
N ASN A 75 -7.34 18.44 2.59
CA ASN A 75 -7.05 19.81 3.03
C ASN A 75 -6.97 20.78 1.85
N LEU A 76 -6.25 20.42 0.79
CA LEU A 76 -6.20 21.20 -0.45
C LEU A 76 -7.59 21.39 -1.05
N TRP A 77 -8.42 20.35 -1.07
CA TRP A 77 -9.79 20.47 -1.55
C TRP A 77 -10.61 21.45 -0.70
N ASN A 78 -10.54 21.36 0.62
CA ASN A 78 -11.25 22.27 1.53
C ASN A 78 -10.83 23.74 1.31
N MET A 79 -9.53 24.01 1.20
CA MET A 79 -9.01 25.37 0.95
C MET A 79 -9.51 25.93 -0.39
N ILE A 80 -9.52 25.11 -1.44
CA ILE A 80 -10.07 25.50 -2.75
C ILE A 80 -11.57 25.81 -2.66
N GLN A 81 -12.34 25.01 -1.92
CA GLN A 81 -13.79 25.23 -1.77
C GLN A 81 -14.12 26.50 -1.00
N LYS A 82 -13.35 26.79 0.05
CA LYS A 82 -13.51 27.99 0.87
C LYS A 82 -12.89 29.25 0.26
N ARG A 83 -12.25 29.13 -0.93
CA ARG A 83 -11.52 30.22 -1.59
C ARG A 83 -10.41 30.82 -0.72
N GLU A 84 -9.79 29.99 0.10
CA GLU A 84 -8.70 30.38 1.02
C GLU A 84 -7.35 30.51 0.30
N MET A 85 -7.27 30.14 -0.98
CA MET A 85 -6.05 30.22 -1.80
C MET A 85 -6.13 31.38 -2.81
N ASN A 86 -5.03 32.12 -2.91
CA ASN A 86 -4.85 33.14 -3.94
C ASN A 86 -4.52 32.51 -5.32
N GLN A 87 -4.50 33.35 -6.37
CA GLN A 87 -4.28 32.87 -7.75
C GLN A 87 -2.90 32.22 -7.96
N MET A 88 -1.87 32.69 -7.25
CA MET A 88 -0.51 32.15 -7.36
C MET A 88 -0.44 30.76 -6.73
N GLU A 89 -1.01 30.59 -5.53
CA GLU A 89 -1.09 29.32 -4.80
C GLU A 89 -1.90 28.27 -5.59
N LEU A 90 -3.01 28.69 -6.20
CA LEU A 90 -3.82 27.83 -7.07
C LEU A 90 -3.03 27.36 -8.30
N LYS A 91 -2.22 28.24 -8.90
CA LYS A 91 -1.39 27.92 -10.06
C LYS A 91 -0.28 26.93 -9.69
N GLN A 92 0.43 27.15 -8.59
CA GLN A 92 1.45 26.23 -8.09
C GLN A 92 0.86 24.87 -7.73
N THR A 93 -0.25 24.84 -7.00
CA THR A 93 -0.92 23.58 -6.62
C THR A 93 -1.33 22.77 -7.85
N LYS A 94 -1.86 23.43 -8.88
CA LYS A 94 -2.21 22.76 -10.15
C LYS A 94 -0.98 22.17 -10.85
N LEU A 95 0.18 22.81 -10.77
CA LEU A 95 1.43 22.28 -11.32
C LEU A 95 1.92 21.06 -10.51
N SER A 96 1.89 21.13 -9.18
CA SER A 96 2.30 20.03 -8.31
C SER A 96 1.42 18.78 -8.43
N LEU A 97 0.15 18.93 -8.82
CA LEU A 97 -0.83 17.84 -8.99
C LEU A 97 -0.82 17.20 -10.39
N LYS A 98 -0.20 17.83 -11.39
CA LYS A 98 -0.11 17.27 -12.75
C LYS A 98 0.93 16.16 -12.82
N GLU A 99 0.85 15.34 -13.87
CA GLU A 99 1.89 14.35 -14.17
C GLU A 99 3.24 15.07 -14.29
N ASP A 100 4.27 14.53 -13.63
CA ASP A 100 5.60 15.14 -13.38
C ASP A 100 5.70 16.17 -12.24
N GLY A 101 4.61 16.41 -11.50
CA GLY A 101 4.64 17.22 -10.28
C GLY A 101 5.34 16.54 -9.10
N LEU A 102 5.94 17.34 -8.20
CA LEU A 102 6.60 16.90 -6.97
C LEU A 102 5.75 15.93 -6.13
N PHE A 103 4.42 16.11 -6.13
CA PHE A 103 3.51 15.27 -5.35
C PHE A 103 3.45 13.82 -5.84
N LYS A 104 3.41 13.60 -7.16
CA LYS A 104 3.41 12.25 -7.76
C LYS A 104 4.76 11.56 -7.53
N ILE A 105 5.86 12.31 -7.61
CA ILE A 105 7.21 11.82 -7.32
C ILE A 105 7.30 11.34 -5.87
N GLN A 106 6.83 12.14 -4.90
CA GLN A 106 6.86 11.79 -3.48
C GLN A 106 6.01 10.55 -3.17
N ILE A 107 4.82 10.42 -3.78
CA ILE A 107 4.00 9.21 -3.65
C ILE A 107 4.79 8.00 -4.17
N ASN A 108 5.33 8.09 -5.37
CA ASN A 108 6.06 6.96 -5.98
C ASN A 108 7.27 6.54 -5.13
N GLN A 109 8.04 7.50 -4.61
CA GLN A 109 9.18 7.22 -3.73
C GLN A 109 8.73 6.54 -2.43
N THR A 110 7.66 7.04 -1.81
CA THR A 110 7.13 6.48 -0.56
C THR A 110 6.61 5.05 -0.78
N ILE A 111 5.82 4.84 -1.84
CA ILE A 111 5.29 3.51 -2.19
C ILE A 111 6.43 2.55 -2.54
N ASN A 112 7.46 3.00 -3.25
CA ASN A 112 8.62 2.17 -3.55
C ASN A 112 9.37 1.73 -2.28
N ALA A 113 9.56 2.64 -1.33
CA ALA A 113 10.18 2.30 -0.04
C ALA A 113 9.36 1.24 0.73
N VAL A 114 8.03 1.36 0.73
CA VAL A 114 7.15 0.34 1.32
C VAL A 114 7.26 -0.97 0.57
N ASN A 115 7.27 -0.97 -0.76
CA ASN A 115 7.40 -2.19 -1.57
C ASN A 115 8.71 -2.93 -1.23
N ILE A 116 9.83 -2.21 -1.09
CA ILE A 116 11.13 -2.79 -0.69
C ILE A 116 11.01 -3.46 0.68
N TYR A 117 10.40 -2.78 1.65
CA TYR A 117 10.18 -3.32 2.98
C TYR A 117 9.29 -4.59 2.96
N ILE A 118 8.18 -4.56 2.22
CA ILE A 118 7.24 -5.67 2.10
C ILE A 118 7.89 -6.87 1.40
N ASN A 119 8.70 -6.64 0.37
CA ASN A 119 9.45 -7.72 -0.29
C ASN A 119 10.39 -8.44 0.69
N LYS A 120 11.05 -7.70 1.59
CA LYS A 120 11.86 -8.31 2.66
C LYS A 120 10.99 -9.17 3.60
N LYS A 121 9.80 -8.70 3.95
CA LYS A 121 8.86 -9.43 4.82
C LYS A 121 8.27 -10.68 4.15
N ILE A 122 8.03 -10.64 2.84
CA ILE A 122 7.66 -11.83 2.05
C ILE A 122 8.78 -12.87 2.10
N TRP A 123 10.04 -12.45 1.95
CA TRP A 123 11.18 -13.35 2.06
C TRP A 123 11.30 -13.96 3.46
N ASP A 124 11.11 -13.17 4.52
CA ASP A 124 11.08 -13.67 5.90
C ASP A 124 9.93 -14.67 6.13
N PHE A 125 8.76 -14.44 5.52
CA PHE A 125 7.62 -15.36 5.54
C PHE A 125 7.97 -16.70 4.87
N ASP A 126 8.58 -16.67 3.69
CA ASP A 126 9.01 -17.88 2.98
C ASP A 126 10.02 -18.68 3.81
N LYS A 127 10.99 -18.00 4.45
CA LYS A 127 11.98 -18.63 5.34
C LYS A 127 11.34 -19.24 6.58
N LYS A 128 10.40 -18.54 7.23
CA LYS A 128 9.70 -19.05 8.42
C LYS A 128 8.81 -20.24 8.09
N ASN A 129 8.07 -20.20 6.99
CA ASN A 129 7.28 -21.34 6.55
C ASN A 129 8.18 -22.57 6.37
N SER A 130 9.30 -22.41 5.65
CA SER A 130 10.28 -23.47 5.37
C SER A 130 10.84 -24.13 6.64
N ASN A 131 11.04 -23.36 7.71
CA ASN A 131 11.68 -23.84 8.93
C ASN A 131 10.71 -24.26 10.05
N GLN A 132 9.47 -23.76 10.05
CA GLN A 132 8.55 -23.89 11.19
C GLN A 132 7.26 -24.64 10.85
N CYS A 133 6.87 -24.66 9.57
CA CYS A 133 5.60 -25.26 9.14
C CYS A 133 5.82 -26.49 8.23
N TYR A 134 7.07 -26.84 7.90
CA TYR A 134 7.42 -28.11 7.26
C TYR A 134 7.95 -29.10 8.29
#